data_AF-A0A535UDE0-F1
#
_entry.id   AF-A0A535UDE0-F1
#
_cell.length_a   1.000
_cell.length_b   1.000
_cell.length_c   1.000
_cell.angle_alpha   90.00
_cell.angle_beta   90.00
_cell.angle_gamma   90.00
#
_symmetry.space_group_name_H-M   'P 1'
#
loop_
_entity.id
_entity.type
_entity.pdbx_description
1 polymer ?
#
loop_
_entity_poly.entity_id
_entity_poly.type
_entity_poly.pdbx_seq_one_letter_code
_entity_poly.pdbx_strand_id
1 'polypeptide(L)'
;MGLKFYRPSSDVVYQHIDSLFHDNIVDWDLIQTHWQDLLRVAISIQEGKVLPSMLLRKLTTYSRKNRLYQAFHALGCVERTVFLLTVISDVKLREVIHRATNKVEQYNALEDWVRFAGGGTMYAHAFEEQEKLVKYTGLLTNCIILDNTLEISAALNALAREGYRPSIDELAALSPYQTRHIKRFGNYEIDFSAVPALIADDLTFQLELPAPPEVIEAVQEN
;
A
#
# COMPACT_ATOMS: atom_id res chain seq x y z
N MET A 1 9.08 15.20 4.50
CA MET A 1 7.96 16.17 4.62
C MET A 1 7.10 15.67 5.78
N GLY A 2 7.02 16.40 6.89
CA GLY A 2 6.38 15.91 8.13
C GLY A 2 4.86 15.77 8.01
N LEU A 3 4.28 14.85 8.80
CA LEU A 3 2.84 14.72 8.96
C LEU A 3 2.30 15.97 9.65
N LYS A 4 1.40 16.71 8.98
CA LYS A 4 0.81 17.95 9.52
C LYS A 4 -0.63 17.71 9.93
N PHE A 5 -0.94 17.93 11.21
CA PHE A 5 -2.29 17.98 11.73
C PHE A 5 -2.83 19.41 11.62
N TYR A 6 -4.14 19.54 11.46
CA TYR A 6 -4.83 20.83 11.35
C TYR A 6 -5.87 20.97 12.46
N ARG A 7 -5.94 22.14 13.08
CA ARG A 7 -6.97 22.45 14.08
C ARG A 7 -8.26 22.90 13.43
N PRO A 8 -9.43 22.58 14.02
CA PRO A 8 -10.69 23.15 13.57
C PRO A 8 -10.73 24.67 13.76
N SER A 9 -10.11 25.20 14.80
CA SER A 9 -10.07 26.64 15.06
C SER A 9 -8.87 27.02 15.94
N SER A 10 -8.56 28.32 16.02
CA SER A 10 -7.41 28.84 16.78
C SER A 10 -7.60 28.79 18.30
N ASP A 11 -8.83 28.75 18.78
CA ASP A 11 -9.22 28.75 20.19
C ASP A 11 -9.20 27.35 20.83
N VAL A 12 -9.15 26.30 20.02
CA VAL A 12 -9.13 24.91 20.52
C VAL A 12 -7.71 24.49 20.88
N VAL A 13 -7.52 24.15 22.15
CA VAL A 13 -6.26 23.64 22.72
C VAL A 13 -6.48 22.24 23.27
N TYR A 14 -5.66 21.28 22.86
CA TYR A 14 -5.82 19.88 23.25
C TYR A 14 -4.85 19.49 24.35
N GLN A 15 -5.36 18.93 25.44
CA GLN A 15 -4.50 18.39 26.49
C GLN A 15 -3.67 17.20 25.94
N HIS A 16 -2.37 17.19 26.21
CA HIS A 16 -1.41 16.13 25.84
C HIS A 16 -1.03 15.97 24.36
N ILE A 17 -1.86 16.41 23.40
CA ILE A 17 -1.60 16.23 21.97
C ILE A 17 -1.43 17.54 21.20
N ASP A 18 -1.43 18.69 21.89
CA ASP A 18 -1.34 20.02 21.29
C ASP A 18 -0.15 20.19 20.33
N SER A 19 0.99 19.59 20.68
CA SER A 19 2.22 19.63 19.90
C SER A 19 2.09 19.00 18.50
N LEU A 20 1.08 18.15 18.26
CA LEU A 20 0.82 17.58 16.94
C LEU A 20 0.31 18.64 15.96
N PHE A 21 -0.45 19.62 16.45
CA PHE A 21 -1.29 20.47 15.61
C PHE A 21 -0.61 21.74 15.06
N HIS A 22 0.54 22.15 15.59
CA HIS A 22 1.25 23.38 15.16
C HIS A 22 0.27 24.58 14.98
N ASP A 23 0.64 25.58 14.17
CA ASP A 23 -0.21 26.75 13.85
C ASP A 23 -1.13 26.50 12.64
N ASN A 24 -1.35 25.24 12.24
CA ASN A 24 -2.17 24.95 11.06
C ASN A 24 -3.66 24.96 11.43
N ILE A 25 -4.43 25.87 10.84
CA ILE A 25 -5.88 25.97 11.02
C ILE A 25 -6.57 25.62 9.70
N VAL A 26 -7.69 24.90 9.78
CA VAL A 26 -8.52 24.58 8.62
C VAL A 26 -9.24 25.84 8.13
N ASP A 27 -9.22 26.08 6.83
CA ASP A 27 -10.01 27.13 6.18
C ASP A 27 -11.42 26.61 5.86
N TRP A 28 -12.32 26.71 6.83
CA TRP A 28 -13.71 26.27 6.70
C TRP A 28 -14.51 27.13 5.71
N ASP A 29 -14.24 28.43 5.66
CA ASP A 29 -14.93 29.36 4.77
C ASP A 29 -14.69 28.99 3.31
N LEU A 30 -13.45 28.62 2.97
CA LEU A 30 -13.10 28.17 1.62
C LEU A 30 -13.81 26.85 1.24
N ILE A 31 -13.87 25.90 2.18
CA ILE A 31 -14.58 24.63 1.96
C ILE A 31 -16.07 24.89 1.76
N GLN A 32 -16.68 25.70 2.62
CA GLN A 32 -18.10 26.04 2.55
C GLN A 32 -18.44 26.78 1.25
N THR A 33 -17.60 27.76 0.86
CA THR A 33 -17.79 28.54 -0.37
C THR A 33 -17.81 27.66 -1.61
N HIS A 34 -16.95 26.63 -1.67
CA HIS A 34 -16.83 25.75 -2.83
C HIS A 34 -17.49 24.37 -2.64
N TRP A 35 -18.30 24.18 -1.59
CA TRP A 35 -18.87 22.89 -1.24
C TRP A 35 -19.65 22.23 -2.39
N GLN A 36 -20.48 23.02 -3.08
CA GLN A 36 -21.24 22.54 -4.24
C GLN A 36 -20.33 22.14 -5.40
N ASP A 37 -19.23 22.86 -5.63
CA ASP A 37 -18.26 22.53 -6.68
C ASP A 37 -17.54 21.21 -6.38
N LEU A 38 -17.16 20.98 -5.11
CA LEU A 38 -16.55 19.73 -4.65
C LEU A 38 -17.48 18.54 -4.89
N LEU A 39 -18.74 18.65 -4.47
CA LEU A 39 -19.75 17.61 -4.68
C LEU A 39 -20.01 17.36 -6.17
N ARG A 40 -20.10 18.41 -6.97
CA ARG A 40 -20.30 18.28 -8.42
C ARG A 40 -19.16 17.49 -9.08
N VAL A 41 -17.92 17.72 -8.65
CA VAL A 41 -16.78 16.96 -9.13
C VAL A 41 -16.87 15.49 -8.70
N ALA A 42 -17.20 15.22 -7.44
CA ALA A 42 -17.36 13.85 -6.93
C ALA A 42 -18.44 13.07 -7.70
N ILE A 43 -19.61 13.68 -7.91
CA ILE A 43 -20.71 13.09 -8.69
C ILE A 43 -20.28 12.88 -10.15
N SER A 44 -19.59 13.84 -10.75
CA SER A 44 -19.12 13.71 -12.14
C SER A 44 -18.12 12.56 -12.33
N ILE A 45 -17.31 12.27 -11.30
CA ILE A 45 -16.43 11.10 -11.28
C ILE A 45 -17.26 9.82 -11.14
N GLN A 46 -18.20 9.80 -10.19
CA GLN A 46 -19.05 8.64 -9.92
C GLN A 46 -19.90 8.24 -11.13
N GLU A 47 -20.41 9.22 -11.88
CA GLU A 47 -21.16 9.03 -13.13
C GLU A 47 -20.26 8.72 -14.35
N GLY A 48 -18.94 8.67 -14.18
CA GLY A 48 -17.99 8.42 -15.26
C GLY A 48 -17.88 9.55 -16.30
N LYS A 49 -18.48 10.71 -16.05
CA LYS A 49 -18.43 11.89 -16.94
C LYS A 49 -17.04 12.49 -17.03
N VAL A 50 -16.23 12.34 -15.98
CA VAL A 50 -14.85 12.84 -15.93
C VAL A 50 -13.93 11.82 -15.27
N LEU A 51 -12.78 11.57 -15.89
CA LEU A 51 -11.74 10.71 -15.33
C LEU A 51 -11.00 11.42 -14.18
N PRO A 52 -10.79 10.75 -13.02
CA PRO A 52 -10.02 11.31 -11.90
C PRO A 52 -8.63 11.80 -12.30
N SER A 53 -7.92 11.05 -13.16
CA SER A 53 -6.58 11.41 -13.64
C SER A 53 -6.56 12.72 -14.44
N MET A 54 -7.62 12.99 -15.22
CA MET A 54 -7.77 14.26 -15.95
C MET A 54 -8.02 15.44 -15.01
N LEU A 55 -8.87 15.25 -14.00
CA LEU A 55 -9.15 16.28 -12.99
C LEU A 55 -7.90 16.62 -12.19
N LEU A 56 -7.20 15.61 -11.68
CA LEU A 56 -5.95 15.80 -10.94
C LEU A 56 -4.95 16.61 -11.77
N ARG A 57 -4.75 16.27 -13.05
CA ARG A 57 -3.86 17.02 -13.94
C ARG A 57 -4.30 18.48 -14.10
N LYS A 58 -5.59 18.75 -14.34
CA LYS A 58 -6.09 20.13 -14.49
C LYS A 58 -6.01 20.94 -13.20
N LEU A 59 -6.39 20.35 -12.06
CA LEU A 59 -6.38 21.02 -10.76
C LEU A 59 -4.95 21.36 -10.32
N THR A 60 -4.00 20.48 -10.60
CA THR A 60 -2.59 20.66 -10.20
C THR A 60 -1.82 21.66 -11.07
N THR A 61 -2.17 21.81 -12.36
CA THR A 61 -1.46 22.73 -13.29
C THR A 61 -1.52 24.21 -12.83
N TYR A 62 -2.56 24.59 -12.08
CA TYR A 62 -2.71 25.93 -11.51
C TYR A 62 -3.02 25.90 -10.00
N SER A 63 -2.47 24.92 -9.28
CA SER A 63 -2.78 24.64 -7.86
C SER A 63 -2.81 25.87 -6.95
N ARG A 64 -1.86 26.79 -7.09
CA ARG A 64 -1.79 28.01 -6.25
C ARG A 64 -2.84 29.07 -6.57
N LYS A 65 -3.41 29.09 -7.78
CA LYS A 65 -4.43 30.07 -8.20
C LYS A 65 -5.84 29.47 -8.30
N ASN A 66 -5.94 28.15 -8.30
CA ASN A 66 -7.20 27.43 -8.47
C ASN A 66 -7.88 27.26 -7.11
N ARG A 67 -8.93 28.06 -6.86
CA ARG A 67 -9.70 27.99 -5.62
C ARG A 67 -10.36 26.63 -5.37
N LEU A 68 -10.80 25.95 -6.43
CA LEU A 68 -11.37 24.60 -6.31
C LEU A 68 -10.31 23.60 -5.85
N TYR A 69 -9.07 23.69 -6.36
CA TYR A 69 -7.96 22.89 -5.85
C TYR A 69 -7.67 23.19 -4.38
N GLN A 70 -7.65 24.47 -3.99
CA GLN A 70 -7.42 24.87 -2.61
C GLN A 70 -8.52 24.34 -1.67
N ALA A 71 -9.78 24.37 -2.09
CA ALA A 71 -10.89 23.79 -1.35
C ALA A 71 -10.75 22.27 -1.20
N PHE A 72 -10.39 21.54 -2.27
CA PHE A 72 -10.06 20.11 -2.19
C PHE A 72 -8.89 19.83 -1.25
N HIS A 73 -7.86 20.67 -1.28
CA HIS A 73 -6.70 20.54 -0.40
C HIS A 73 -7.08 20.77 1.07
N ALA A 74 -7.88 21.81 1.35
CA ALA A 74 -8.36 22.10 2.70
C ALA A 74 -9.20 20.94 3.26
N LEU A 75 -10.16 20.43 2.47
CA LEU A 75 -10.94 19.25 2.84
C LEU A 75 -10.06 18.02 3.06
N GLY A 76 -9.10 17.77 2.16
CA GLY A 76 -8.15 16.67 2.30
C GLY A 76 -7.26 16.78 3.54
N CYS A 77 -6.96 18.00 4.01
CA CYS A 77 -6.24 18.21 5.27
C CYS A 77 -7.09 17.83 6.49
N VAL A 78 -8.40 18.09 6.45
CA VAL A 78 -9.36 17.66 7.49
C VAL A 78 -9.41 16.14 7.53
N GLU A 79 -9.74 15.50 6.41
CA GLU A 79 -9.85 14.04 6.30
C GLU A 79 -8.55 13.34 6.73
N ARG A 80 -7.40 13.86 6.30
CA ARG A 80 -6.10 13.33 6.73
C ARG A 80 -5.89 13.49 8.23
N THR A 81 -6.25 14.63 8.81
CA THR A 81 -6.09 14.88 10.26
C THR A 81 -6.95 13.89 11.04
N VAL A 82 -8.22 13.73 10.66
CA VAL A 82 -9.13 12.76 11.28
C VAL A 82 -8.55 11.35 11.16
N PHE A 83 -8.16 10.92 9.96
CA PHE A 83 -7.56 9.61 9.74
C PHE A 83 -6.32 9.37 10.61
N LEU A 84 -5.38 10.32 10.66
CA LEU A 84 -4.17 10.18 11.47
C LEU A 84 -4.49 10.06 12.97
N LEU A 85 -5.46 10.83 13.48
CA LEU A 85 -5.90 10.72 14.86
C LEU A 85 -6.57 9.37 15.14
N THR A 86 -7.36 8.85 14.21
CA THR A 86 -7.94 7.50 14.30
C THR A 86 -6.84 6.44 14.36
N VAL A 87 -5.81 6.52 13.51
CA VAL A 87 -4.67 5.59 13.55
C VAL A 87 -3.88 5.66 14.86
N ILE A 88 -3.77 6.85 15.47
CA ILE A 88 -3.14 7.03 16.77
C ILE A 88 -4.01 6.48 17.91
N SER A 89 -5.33 6.51 17.77
CA SER A 89 -6.25 6.11 18.84
C SER A 89 -6.64 4.63 18.78
N ASP A 90 -6.70 4.05 17.58
CA ASP A 90 -7.12 2.67 17.34
C ASP A 90 -5.92 1.76 17.04
N VAL A 91 -5.64 0.86 17.98
CA VAL A 91 -4.58 -0.14 17.86
C VAL A 91 -4.88 -1.16 16.76
N LYS A 92 -6.13 -1.60 16.60
CA LYS A 92 -6.50 -2.60 15.59
C LYS A 92 -6.32 -2.02 14.19
N LEU A 93 -6.78 -0.79 13.96
CA LEU A 93 -6.54 -0.10 12.69
C LEU A 93 -5.04 0.04 12.40
N ARG A 94 -4.25 0.39 13.42
CA ARG A 94 -2.80 0.53 13.27
C ARG A 94 -2.13 -0.80 12.92
N GLU A 95 -2.54 -1.91 13.53
CA GLU A 95 -2.03 -3.23 13.17
C GLU A 95 -2.34 -3.58 11.73
N VAL A 96 -3.55 -3.31 11.24
CA VAL A 96 -3.92 -3.54 9.85
C VAL A 96 -3.02 -2.73 8.90
N ILE A 97 -2.82 -1.44 9.20
CA ILE A 97 -1.94 -0.57 8.42
C ILE A 97 -0.51 -1.11 8.44
N HIS A 98 0.05 -1.42 9.62
CA HIS A 98 1.40 -1.95 9.72
C HIS A 98 1.58 -3.26 8.96
N ARG A 99 0.61 -4.19 9.02
CA ARG A 99 0.67 -5.44 8.24
C ARG A 99 0.71 -5.16 6.74
N ALA A 100 -0.12 -4.22 6.25
CA ALA A 100 -0.12 -3.83 4.84
C ALA A 100 1.19 -3.15 4.43
N THR A 101 1.68 -2.21 5.25
CA THR A 101 2.95 -1.51 5.05
C THR A 101 4.12 -2.50 5.01
N ASN A 102 4.21 -3.42 5.97
CA ASN A 102 5.27 -4.44 6.01
C ASN A 102 5.31 -5.27 4.74
N LYS A 103 4.15 -5.65 4.17
CA LYS A 103 4.10 -6.39 2.89
C LYS A 103 4.69 -5.58 1.73
N VAL A 104 4.31 -4.31 1.63
CA VAL A 104 4.83 -3.40 0.59
C VAL A 104 6.33 -3.13 0.79
N GLU A 105 6.78 -2.95 2.03
CA GLU A 105 8.19 -2.76 2.35
C GLU A 105 9.04 -3.99 2.01
N GLN A 106 8.56 -5.20 2.33
CA GLN A 106 9.26 -6.43 1.95
C GLN A 106 9.31 -6.62 0.43
N TYR A 107 8.22 -6.31 -0.28
CA TYR A 107 8.21 -6.34 -1.74
C TYR A 107 9.22 -5.33 -2.32
N ASN A 108 9.23 -4.09 -1.83
CA ASN A 108 10.17 -3.07 -2.29
C ASN A 108 11.62 -3.47 -1.99
N ALA A 109 11.87 -4.08 -0.82
CA ALA A 109 13.19 -4.60 -0.46
C ALA A 109 13.65 -5.73 -1.41
N LEU A 110 12.72 -6.60 -1.84
CA LEU A 110 12.99 -7.60 -2.86
C LEU A 110 13.27 -6.96 -4.22
N GLU A 111 12.45 -6.00 -4.66
CA GLU A 111 12.65 -5.29 -5.93
C GLU A 111 14.01 -4.59 -5.97
N ASP A 112 14.39 -3.92 -4.88
CA ASP A 112 15.72 -3.31 -4.72
C ASP A 112 16.85 -4.36 -4.73
N TRP A 113 16.61 -5.53 -4.15
CA TRP A 113 17.57 -6.64 -4.19
C TRP A 113 17.74 -7.20 -5.61
N VAL A 114 16.67 -7.26 -6.41
CA VAL A 114 16.69 -7.70 -7.83
C VAL A 114 17.41 -6.66 -8.70
N ARG A 115 17.23 -5.37 -8.42
CA ARG A 115 17.88 -4.26 -9.13
C ARG A 115 19.38 -4.08 -8.78
N PHE A 116 20.04 -5.14 -8.31
CA PHE A 116 21.40 -5.10 -7.78
C PHE A 116 22.44 -4.47 -8.73
N ALA A 117 22.24 -4.54 -10.04
CA ALA A 117 23.08 -3.89 -11.04
C ALA A 117 22.72 -2.40 -11.15
N GLY A 118 23.54 -1.52 -10.57
CA GLY A 118 23.39 -0.06 -10.64
C GLY A 118 23.21 0.66 -9.30
N GLY A 119 23.31 -0.04 -8.16
CA GLY A 119 23.33 0.60 -6.83
C GLY A 119 22.06 1.41 -6.50
N GLY A 120 20.90 1.04 -7.07
CA GLY A 120 19.63 1.74 -6.86
C GLY A 120 19.46 3.04 -7.64
N THR A 121 20.42 3.43 -8.48
CA THR A 121 20.36 4.69 -9.25
C THR A 121 19.89 4.40 -10.68
N MET A 122 18.78 5.03 -11.11
CA MET A 122 18.35 5.00 -12.51
C MET A 122 19.35 5.80 -13.36
N TYR A 123 20.34 5.12 -13.95
CA TYR A 123 21.32 5.73 -14.86
C TYR A 123 20.75 6.10 -16.23
N ALA A 124 19.52 5.68 -16.51
CA ALA A 124 18.81 6.04 -17.73
C ALA A 124 18.29 7.48 -17.63
N HIS A 125 18.86 8.38 -18.43
CA HIS A 125 18.34 9.76 -18.58
C HIS A 125 17.06 9.81 -19.43
N ALA A 126 16.76 8.75 -20.18
CA ALA A 126 15.58 8.64 -21.04
C ALA A 126 14.42 7.92 -20.33
N PHE A 127 13.22 8.51 -20.43
CA PHE A 127 11.99 7.96 -19.83
C PHE A 127 11.69 6.52 -20.29
N GLU A 128 11.89 6.22 -21.58
CA GLU A 128 11.63 4.88 -22.13
C GLU A 128 12.53 3.79 -21.52
N GLU A 129 13.78 4.13 -21.20
CA GLU A 129 14.72 3.20 -20.57
C GLU A 129 14.37 2.96 -19.10
N GLN A 130 13.93 4.00 -18.39
CA GLN A 130 13.41 3.87 -17.02
C GLN A 130 12.15 2.99 -16.99
N GLU A 131 11.24 3.17 -17.95
CA GLU A 131 10.04 2.35 -18.07
C GLU A 131 10.38 0.86 -18.30
N LYS A 132 11.34 0.58 -19.19
CA LYS A 132 11.83 -0.79 -19.43
C LYS A 132 12.43 -1.39 -18.16
N LEU A 133 13.25 -0.62 -17.44
CA LEU A 133 13.85 -1.06 -16.19
C LEU A 133 12.79 -1.46 -15.15
N VAL A 134 11.77 -0.63 -14.95
CA VAL A 134 10.66 -0.92 -14.02
C VAL A 134 9.93 -2.20 -14.44
N LYS A 135 9.59 -2.33 -15.72
CA LYS A 135 8.88 -3.51 -16.24
C LYS A 135 9.68 -4.80 -16.08
N TYR A 136 10.96 -4.80 -16.45
CA TYR A 136 11.80 -5.99 -16.35
C TYR A 136 12.11 -6.36 -14.89
N THR A 137 12.33 -5.37 -14.03
CA THR A 137 12.53 -5.62 -12.59
C THR A 137 11.27 -6.22 -11.97
N GLY A 138 10.10 -5.68 -12.28
CA GLY A 138 8.81 -6.23 -11.82
C GLY A 138 8.58 -7.66 -12.33
N LEU A 139 8.92 -7.95 -13.59
CA LEU A 139 8.80 -9.31 -14.13
C LEU A 139 9.70 -10.30 -13.38
N LEU A 140 10.98 -9.99 -13.20
CA LEU A 140 11.93 -10.84 -12.47
C LEU A 140 11.49 -11.04 -11.01
N THR A 141 11.04 -9.96 -10.36
CA THR A 141 10.53 -10.01 -8.98
C THR A 141 9.35 -10.96 -8.87
N ASN A 142 8.39 -10.90 -9.81
CA ASN A 142 7.25 -11.80 -9.85
C ASN A 142 7.66 -13.27 -10.12
N CYS A 143 8.65 -13.52 -10.98
CA CYS A 143 9.18 -14.86 -11.20
C CYS A 143 9.78 -15.45 -9.92
N ILE A 144 10.54 -14.66 -9.15
CA ILE A 144 11.10 -15.09 -7.85
C ILE A 144 9.98 -15.37 -6.85
N ILE A 145 8.97 -14.50 -6.77
CA ILE A 145 7.81 -14.70 -5.87
C ILE A 145 7.08 -16.00 -6.21
N LEU A 146 6.88 -16.28 -7.50
CA LEU A 146 6.23 -17.51 -7.96
C LEU A 146 7.04 -18.74 -7.55
N ASP A 147 8.34 -18.74 -7.84
CA ASP A 147 9.26 -19.84 -7.50
C ASP A 147 9.26 -20.12 -5.98
N ASN A 148 9.43 -19.07 -5.18
CA ASN A 148 9.35 -19.15 -3.72
C ASN A 148 8.00 -19.71 -3.24
N THR A 149 6.89 -19.29 -3.86
CA THR A 149 5.55 -19.76 -3.49
C THR A 149 5.38 -21.25 -3.79
N LEU A 150 5.92 -21.73 -4.92
CA LEU A 150 5.90 -23.15 -5.27
C LEU A 150 6.76 -23.98 -4.31
N GLU A 151 7.97 -23.53 -4.01
CA GLU A 151 8.86 -24.21 -3.05
C GLU A 151 8.25 -24.26 -1.64
N ILE A 152 7.69 -23.14 -1.16
CA ILE A 152 7.00 -23.09 0.13
C ILE A 152 5.80 -24.05 0.13
N SER A 153 4.98 -24.06 -0.92
CA SER A 153 3.82 -24.95 -1.01
C SER A 153 4.22 -26.43 -1.01
N ALA A 154 5.28 -26.78 -1.74
CA ALA A 154 5.84 -28.13 -1.76
C ALA A 154 6.37 -28.55 -0.38
N ALA A 155 7.08 -27.66 0.32
CA ALA A 155 7.59 -27.90 1.67
C ALA A 155 6.44 -28.08 2.69
N LEU A 156 5.40 -27.26 2.61
CA LEU A 156 4.20 -27.38 3.45
C LEU A 156 3.48 -28.71 3.22
N ASN A 157 3.35 -29.13 1.97
CA ASN A 157 2.77 -30.43 1.61
C ASN A 157 3.62 -31.61 2.11
N ALA A 158 4.95 -31.49 2.10
CA ALA A 158 5.83 -32.49 2.70
C ALA A 158 5.62 -32.58 4.23
N LEU A 159 5.58 -31.45 4.94
CA LEU A 159 5.31 -31.39 6.38
C LEU A 159 3.94 -31.98 6.74
N ALA A 160 2.92 -31.71 5.94
CA ALA A 160 1.58 -32.25 6.13
C ALA A 160 1.55 -33.79 5.99
N ARG A 161 2.34 -34.37 5.08
CA ARG A 161 2.49 -35.83 4.93
C ARG A 161 3.19 -36.47 6.14
N GLU A 162 4.08 -35.72 6.80
CA GLU A 162 4.73 -36.13 8.05
C GLU A 162 3.82 -35.97 9.29
N GLY A 163 2.61 -35.45 9.11
CA GLY A 163 1.62 -35.27 10.17
C GLY A 163 1.60 -33.87 10.80
N TYR A 164 2.46 -32.96 10.36
CA TYR A 164 2.49 -31.57 10.84
C TYR A 164 1.61 -30.68 9.98
N ARG A 165 0.50 -30.18 10.55
CA ARG A 165 -0.42 -29.26 9.88
C ARG A 165 -0.27 -27.86 10.48
N PRO A 166 0.36 -26.91 9.76
CA PRO A 166 0.52 -25.56 10.28
C PRO A 166 -0.82 -24.82 10.34
N SER A 167 -0.97 -24.03 11.39
CA SER A 167 -2.08 -23.10 11.58
C SER A 167 -2.00 -21.92 10.60
N ILE A 168 -3.12 -21.19 10.45
CA ILE A 168 -3.15 -19.99 9.61
C ILE A 168 -2.18 -18.91 10.11
N ASP A 169 -2.01 -18.77 11.42
CA ASP A 169 -1.10 -17.77 11.97
C ASP A 169 0.37 -18.09 11.65
N GLU A 170 0.73 -19.37 11.64
CA GLU A 170 2.07 -19.82 11.22
C GLU A 170 2.30 -19.61 9.72
N LEU A 171 1.28 -19.86 8.89
CA LEU A 171 1.36 -19.57 7.45
C LEU A 171 1.40 -18.07 7.17
N ALA A 172 0.68 -17.26 7.95
CA ALA A 172 0.67 -15.80 7.81
C ALA A 172 2.04 -15.16 8.15
N ALA A 173 2.89 -15.86 8.89
CA ALA A 173 4.26 -15.44 9.17
C ALA A 173 5.23 -15.72 8.00
N LEU A 174 4.87 -16.59 7.06
CA LEU A 174 5.69 -16.88 5.88
C LEU A 174 5.66 -15.71 4.90
N SER A 175 6.82 -15.46 4.28
CA SER A 175 6.97 -14.44 3.24
C SER A 175 7.53 -15.09 1.97
N PRO A 176 6.93 -14.84 0.80
CA PRO A 176 7.44 -15.31 -0.48
C PRO A 176 8.58 -14.42 -1.00
N TYR A 177 9.08 -13.47 -0.21
CA TYR A 177 10.12 -12.52 -0.61
C TYR A 177 11.54 -12.95 -0.17
N GLN A 178 11.73 -14.24 0.10
CA GLN A 178 13.02 -14.78 0.56
C GLN A 178 14.04 -14.81 -0.59
N THR A 179 15.29 -14.48 -0.28
CA THR A 179 16.38 -14.37 -1.28
C THR A 179 17.61 -15.21 -0.94
N ARG A 180 17.64 -15.84 0.24
CA ARG A 180 18.83 -16.51 0.78
C ARG A 180 19.25 -17.73 -0.06
N HIS A 181 18.30 -18.46 -0.62
CA HIS A 181 18.51 -19.64 -1.47
C HIS A 181 18.82 -19.28 -2.93
N ILE A 182 18.60 -18.03 -3.32
CA ILE A 182 18.80 -17.58 -4.70
C ILE A 182 20.23 -17.12 -4.91
N LYS A 183 20.94 -17.79 -5.80
CA LYS A 183 22.24 -17.32 -6.27
C LYS A 183 22.03 -16.10 -7.16
N ARG A 184 22.33 -14.91 -6.64
CA ARG A 184 22.18 -13.61 -7.34
C ARG A 184 23.26 -13.31 -8.36
N PHE A 185 24.44 -13.89 -8.20
CA PHE A 185 25.62 -13.61 -9.03
C PHE A 185 26.16 -14.88 -9.63
N GLY A 186 26.54 -14.82 -10.91
CA GLY A 186 27.17 -15.92 -11.62
C GLY A 186 26.74 -15.95 -13.08
N ASN A 187 27.17 -17.01 -13.77
CA ASN A 187 26.73 -17.29 -15.12
C ASN A 187 25.43 -18.11 -15.06
N TYR A 188 24.42 -17.66 -15.78
CA TYR A 188 23.16 -18.39 -15.95
C TYR A 188 23.13 -18.95 -17.37
N GLU A 189 23.08 -20.27 -17.48
CA GLU A 189 22.77 -20.93 -18.74
C GLU A 189 21.26 -21.18 -18.75
N ILE A 190 20.56 -20.54 -19.70
CA ILE A 190 19.11 -20.62 -19.82
C ILE A 190 18.79 -21.63 -20.92
N ASP A 191 18.14 -22.72 -20.54
CA ASP A 191 17.56 -23.66 -21.49
C ASP A 191 16.15 -23.19 -21.89
N PHE A 192 16.02 -22.63 -23.09
CA PHE A 192 14.75 -22.18 -23.64
C PHE A 192 13.84 -23.33 -24.12
N SER A 193 14.36 -24.55 -24.18
CA SER A 193 13.59 -25.75 -24.57
C SER A 193 13.01 -26.50 -23.37
N ALA A 194 13.52 -26.23 -22.16
CA ALA A 194 13.00 -26.77 -20.93
C ALA A 194 11.59 -26.22 -20.66
N VAL A 195 10.60 -27.12 -20.60
CA VAL A 195 9.27 -26.78 -20.10
C VAL A 195 9.30 -26.99 -18.59
N PRO A 196 9.18 -25.93 -17.77
CA PRO A 196 9.14 -26.11 -16.32
C PRO A 196 7.89 -26.92 -15.96
N ALA A 197 8.08 -27.97 -15.17
CA ALA A 197 6.97 -28.64 -14.52
C ALA A 197 6.46 -27.70 -13.41
N LEU A 198 5.42 -26.92 -13.71
CA LEU A 198 4.67 -26.20 -12.69
C LEU A 198 3.93 -27.23 -11.84
N ILE A 199 4.61 -27.79 -10.84
CA ILE A 199 3.95 -28.56 -9.78
C ILE A 199 3.33 -27.53 -8.85
N ALA A 200 2.24 -26.91 -9.30
CA ALA A 200 1.33 -26.17 -8.47
C ALA A 200 0.35 -27.15 -7.84
N ASP A 201 0.87 -28.09 -7.04
CA ASP A 201 -0.02 -28.90 -6.21
C ASP A 201 -0.65 -27.95 -5.19
N ASP A 202 -1.99 -27.87 -5.20
CA ASP A 202 -2.73 -27.20 -4.15
C ASP A 202 -2.29 -27.73 -2.77
N LEU A 203 -2.52 -26.94 -1.73
CA LEU A 203 -2.28 -27.41 -0.36
C LEU A 203 -3.11 -28.68 -0.12
N THR A 204 -2.41 -29.75 0.26
CA THR A 204 -2.99 -31.09 0.49
C THR A 204 -3.75 -31.19 1.81
N PHE A 205 -3.83 -30.09 2.56
CA PHE A 205 -4.51 -29.97 3.84
C PHE A 205 -5.43 -28.76 3.88
N GLN A 206 -6.48 -28.84 4.68
CA GLN A 206 -7.41 -27.73 4.89
C GLN A 206 -6.90 -26.81 6.00
N LEU A 207 -7.12 -25.52 5.80
CA LEU A 207 -6.85 -24.49 6.79
C LEU A 207 -8.13 -24.19 7.55
N GLU A 208 -8.10 -24.29 8.88
CA GLU A 208 -9.18 -23.78 9.71
C GLU A 208 -9.12 -22.26 9.73
N LEU A 209 -10.05 -21.62 9.01
CA LEU A 209 -10.17 -20.16 8.99
C LEU A 209 -10.34 -19.62 10.42
N PRO A 210 -9.64 -18.55 10.82
CA PRO A 210 -9.93 -17.91 12.09
C PRO A 210 -11.40 -17.51 12.12
N ALA A 211 -12.03 -17.61 13.29
CA ALA A 211 -13.38 -17.12 13.48
C ALA A 211 -13.45 -15.68 12.96
N PRO A 212 -14.51 -15.32 12.21
CA PRO A 212 -14.66 -13.95 11.72
C PRO A 212 -14.56 -13.00 12.91
N PRO A 213 -13.86 -11.86 12.77
CA PRO A 213 -13.78 -10.90 13.86
C PRO A 213 -15.20 -10.56 14.30
N GLU A 214 -15.46 -10.60 15.61
CA GLU A 214 -16.72 -10.12 16.18
C GLU A 214 -16.99 -8.74 15.56
N VAL A 215 -18.13 -8.64 14.85
CA VAL A 215 -18.59 -7.37 14.31
C VAL A 215 -18.60 -6.40 15.48
N ILE A 216 -17.77 -5.36 15.41
CA ILE A 216 -17.79 -4.27 16.38
C ILE A 216 -19.21 -3.73 16.30
N GLU A 217 -20.04 -4.07 17.28
CA GLU A 217 -21.37 -3.49 17.41
C GLU A 217 -21.16 -1.98 17.46
N ALA A 218 -21.67 -1.29 16.44
CA ALA A 218 -21.74 0.15 16.44
C ALA A 218 -22.38 0.55 17.76
N VAL A 219 -21.63 1.32 18.56
CA VAL A 219 -22.10 1.95 19.79
C VAL A 219 -23.48 2.53 19.51
N GLN A 220 -24.52 1.94 20.10
CA GLN A 220 -25.85 2.52 20.08
C GLN A 220 -25.75 3.87 20.79
N GLU A 221 -25.94 4.95 20.04
CA GLU A 221 -26.17 6.28 20.58
C GLU A 221 -27.39 6.21 21.53
N ASN A 222 -27.17 6.57 22.79
CA ASN A 222 -28.19 6.84 23.79
C ASN A 222 -28.07 8.30 24.21
#